data_AF-A0A7V0UAG8-F1
#
_entry.id   AF-A0A7V0UAG8-F1
#
_cell.length_a   1.000
_cell.length_b   1.000
_cell.length_c   1.000
_cell.angle_alpha   90.00
_cell.angle_beta   90.00
_cell.angle_gamma   90.00
#
_symmetry.space_group_name_H-M   'P 1'
#
loop_
_entity.id
_entity.type
_entity.pdbx_description
1 polymer ?
#
loop_
_entity_poly.entity_id
_entity_poly.type
_entity_poly.pdbx_seq_one_letter_code
_entity_poly.pdbx_strand_id
1 'polypeptide(L)'
;MHIFNKNLVKVKKWSVDAFHGNSFGRIETEDLKIEEDEVYQVAEDKRTVLEKLFFIKTGGTIDSVKSETGLSSYDVNYTIEYLKNLKTSYFKEFATIPINPKDSSYFNPRDWTKMLEAVKNTGLSDIDTRFDWNILTVILSPFQTNRLYDLFAEELIKHYSGVIILGYGAGNINIIGSDKSAQTTKYAEDFEANFGSSELSKQKEYSLVSFLEKIETYNKGGNDYKFIVVNSQVPIDQYDIDYEAGRIPLFYGALPSGDLSYPEAQTKLAFIIGHKQLIQAEAKKHKLTYEQIVKSCFLCGIRFNKKSNMKEFLRISENESGCRVVIHPKNVFVKGSFENGLSQIIGLLKK
;
A
#
# COMPACT_ATOMS: atom_id res chain seq x y z
N MET A 1 -4.59 9.34 -23.16
CA MET A 1 -5.01 8.43 -22.07
C MET A 1 -6.44 8.79 -21.65
N HIS A 2 -7.44 8.09 -22.18
CA HIS A 2 -8.81 8.21 -21.67
C HIS A 2 -8.85 7.56 -20.29
N ILE A 3 -9.00 8.39 -19.27
CA ILE A 3 -9.21 7.94 -17.90
C ILE A 3 -10.70 7.65 -17.78
N PHE A 4 -11.10 6.37 -17.83
CA PHE A 4 -12.48 5.91 -17.59
C PHE A 4 -13.06 6.36 -16.23
N ASN A 5 -12.21 6.84 -15.33
CA ASN A 5 -12.55 7.24 -13.96
C ASN A 5 -13.43 8.51 -13.85
N LYS A 6 -13.73 9.22 -14.93
CA LYS A 6 -14.66 10.36 -14.87
C LYS A 6 -16.14 9.96 -15.02
N ASN A 7 -16.42 8.73 -15.46
CA ASN A 7 -17.79 8.29 -15.75
C ASN A 7 -18.26 7.13 -14.85
N LEU A 8 -17.46 6.71 -13.87
CA LEU A 8 -17.84 5.67 -12.92
C LEU A 8 -17.45 6.11 -11.51
N VAL A 9 -18.45 6.42 -10.70
CA VAL A 9 -18.28 6.64 -9.26
C VAL A 9 -18.28 5.26 -8.59
N LYS A 10 -17.21 4.97 -7.86
CA LYS A 10 -17.04 3.70 -7.13
C LYS A 10 -17.80 3.78 -5.80
N VAL A 11 -18.90 3.04 -5.66
CA VAL A 11 -19.47 2.70 -4.35
C VAL A 11 -18.81 1.40 -3.85
N LYS A 12 -18.59 1.31 -2.53
CA LYS A 12 -17.67 0.37 -1.85
C LYS A 12 -17.87 -1.08 -2.31
N LYS A 13 -16.76 -1.75 -2.63
CA LYS A 13 -16.63 -3.16 -3.09
C LYS A 13 -17.16 -4.22 -2.11
N TRP A 14 -17.74 -3.83 -0.98
CA TRP A 14 -18.08 -4.69 0.15
C TRP A 14 -19.30 -4.15 0.94
N SER A 15 -20.41 -3.82 0.27
CA SER A 15 -21.68 -3.76 1.01
C SER A 15 -22.06 -5.17 1.46
N VAL A 16 -22.75 -5.27 2.59
CA VAL A 16 -23.17 -6.54 3.21
C VAL A 16 -23.99 -7.39 2.23
N ASP A 17 -24.63 -6.74 1.25
CA ASP A 17 -25.47 -7.35 0.23
C ASP A 17 -24.69 -8.23 -0.75
N ALA A 18 -23.39 -7.97 -0.97
CA ALA A 18 -22.55 -8.74 -1.90
C ALA A 18 -22.34 -10.22 -1.49
N PHE A 19 -22.75 -10.61 -0.28
CA PHE A 19 -22.64 -11.97 0.25
C PHE A 19 -23.93 -12.78 0.15
N HIS A 20 -25.06 -12.16 -0.21
CA HIS A 20 -26.28 -12.88 -0.53
C HIS A 20 -26.23 -13.21 -2.02
N GLY A 21 -26.18 -14.50 -2.38
CA GLY A 21 -25.92 -15.00 -3.75
C GLY A 21 -27.01 -14.70 -4.81
N ASN A 22 -27.59 -13.50 -4.79
CA ASN A 22 -28.44 -12.98 -5.84
C ASN A 22 -27.57 -12.32 -6.92
N SER A 23 -27.97 -12.49 -8.18
CA SER A 23 -27.33 -11.83 -9.32
C SER A 23 -27.55 -10.32 -9.23
N PHE A 24 -26.48 -9.55 -8.97
CA PHE A 24 -26.54 -8.08 -8.81
C PHE A 24 -26.35 -7.27 -10.09
N GLY A 25 -26.40 -7.90 -11.27
CA GLY A 25 -26.33 -7.16 -12.52
C GLY A 25 -26.07 -8.05 -13.72
N ARG A 26 -26.73 -7.73 -14.83
CA ARG A 26 -26.52 -8.35 -16.14
C ARG A 26 -25.94 -7.28 -17.07
N ILE A 27 -24.75 -7.55 -17.61
CA ILE A 27 -24.16 -6.70 -18.65
C ILE A 27 -24.77 -7.15 -19.97
N GLU A 28 -25.70 -6.36 -20.50
CA GLU A 28 -26.11 -6.47 -21.90
C GLU A 28 -25.36 -5.40 -22.69
N THR A 29 -25.05 -5.69 -23.95
CA THR A 29 -24.11 -4.94 -24.80
C THR A 29 -24.44 -3.47 -25.01
N GLU A 30 -25.59 -3.01 -24.53
CA GLU A 30 -26.14 -1.68 -24.82
C GLU A 30 -26.65 -0.94 -23.57
N ASP A 31 -26.97 -1.64 -22.46
CA ASP A 31 -27.40 -1.04 -21.20
C ASP A 31 -26.95 -1.88 -19.99
N LEU A 32 -26.50 -1.20 -18.93
CA LEU A 32 -26.19 -1.83 -17.64
C LEU A 32 -27.40 -1.64 -16.72
N LYS A 33 -28.30 -2.62 -16.70
CA LYS A 33 -29.45 -2.64 -15.79
C LYS A 33 -29.12 -3.43 -14.53
N ILE A 34 -29.13 -2.73 -13.40
CA ILE A 34 -29.13 -3.32 -12.06
C ILE A 34 -30.52 -3.06 -11.48
N GLU A 35 -31.20 -4.10 -10.99
CA GLU A 35 -32.47 -3.93 -10.29
C GLU A 35 -32.23 -3.28 -8.92
N GLU A 36 -32.24 -1.95 -8.92
CA GLU A 36 -32.89 -1.03 -7.96
C GLU A 36 -32.45 0.40 -8.36
N ASP A 37 -33.36 1.13 -9.00
CA ASP A 37 -33.44 2.59 -9.25
C ASP A 37 -32.20 3.43 -9.65
N GLU A 38 -31.09 2.83 -10.08
CA GLU A 38 -29.96 3.59 -10.65
C GLU A 38 -29.70 3.22 -12.13
N VAL A 39 -30.25 4.03 -13.04
CA VAL A 39 -29.92 3.95 -14.47
C VAL A 39 -28.66 4.78 -14.74
N TYR A 40 -27.55 4.09 -15.01
CA TYR A 40 -26.32 4.73 -15.48
C TYR A 40 -26.45 5.00 -16.98
N GLN A 41 -26.79 6.25 -17.34
CA GLN A 41 -26.70 6.66 -18.74
C GLN A 41 -25.23 6.70 -19.17
N VAL A 42 -24.81 5.72 -19.97
CA VAL A 42 -23.62 5.88 -20.79
C VAL A 42 -23.95 7.01 -21.75
N ALA A 43 -23.35 8.19 -21.55
CA ALA A 43 -23.58 9.33 -22.42
C ALA A 43 -23.33 8.90 -23.88
N GLU A 44 -24.41 8.71 -24.64
CA GLU A 44 -24.38 8.26 -26.04
C GLU A 44 -23.55 9.20 -26.91
N ASP A 45 -23.45 10.47 -26.48
CA ASP A 45 -23.12 11.56 -27.37
C ASP A 45 -21.62 11.81 -27.61
N LYS A 46 -20.72 11.02 -27.01
CA LYS A 46 -19.27 11.07 -27.33
C LYS A 46 -18.55 9.73 -27.12
N ARG A 47 -19.01 8.65 -27.76
CA ARG A 47 -18.15 7.45 -27.92
C ARG A 47 -16.95 7.83 -28.79
N THR A 48 -15.89 8.31 -28.13
CA THR A 48 -14.61 8.56 -28.80
C THR A 48 -14.02 7.20 -29.11
N VAL A 49 -14.19 6.74 -30.35
CA VAL A 49 -13.55 5.50 -30.83
C VAL A 49 -12.05 5.67 -30.68
N LEU A 50 -11.40 4.78 -29.93
CA LEU A 50 -9.95 4.84 -29.74
C LEU A 50 -9.24 4.53 -31.07
N GLU A 51 -8.15 5.23 -31.39
CA GLU A 51 -7.35 4.88 -32.58
C GLU A 51 -6.79 3.46 -32.46
N LYS A 52 -6.31 3.07 -31.27
CA LYS A 52 -5.71 1.76 -31.02
C LYS A 52 -5.92 1.29 -29.59
N LEU A 53 -6.27 0.02 -29.42
CA LEU A 53 -6.30 -0.68 -28.14
C LEU A 53 -5.13 -1.68 -28.07
N PHE A 54 -4.32 -1.58 -27.03
CA PHE A 54 -3.34 -2.61 -26.67
C PHE A 54 -3.92 -3.45 -25.52
N PHE A 55 -3.94 -4.77 -25.71
CA PHE A 55 -4.38 -5.73 -24.69
C PHE A 55 -3.21 -6.57 -24.21
N ILE A 56 -2.82 -6.37 -22.95
CA ILE A 56 -1.76 -7.14 -22.31
C ILE A 56 -2.40 -8.38 -21.67
N LYS A 57 -2.09 -9.56 -22.21
CA LYS A 57 -2.63 -10.82 -21.69
C LYS A 57 -1.71 -11.35 -20.59
N THR A 58 -2.21 -11.35 -19.35
CA THR A 58 -1.49 -11.79 -18.15
C THR A 58 -1.98 -13.13 -17.60
N GLY A 59 -3.07 -13.68 -18.14
CA GLY A 59 -3.75 -14.87 -17.62
C GLY A 59 -4.89 -14.51 -16.67
N GLY A 60 -5.00 -15.25 -15.57
CA GLY A 60 -6.11 -15.15 -14.62
C GLY A 60 -7.38 -15.90 -15.08
N THR A 61 -8.39 -15.91 -14.22
CA THR A 61 -9.63 -16.69 -14.40
C THR A 61 -10.42 -16.27 -15.66
N ILE A 62 -10.22 -15.05 -16.17
CA ILE A 62 -10.94 -14.53 -17.34
C ILE A 62 -10.71 -15.36 -18.62
N ASP A 63 -9.54 -15.99 -18.75
CA ASP A 63 -9.23 -16.89 -19.87
C ASP A 63 -9.23 -18.36 -19.43
N SER A 64 -9.97 -18.69 -18.34
CA SER A 64 -9.97 -20.03 -17.75
C SER A 64 -10.92 -21.07 -18.34
N VAL A 65 -10.43 -22.31 -18.44
CA VAL A 65 -11.20 -23.45 -18.93
C VAL A 65 -11.28 -24.52 -17.83
N LYS A 66 -12.43 -25.15 -17.72
CA LYS A 66 -12.61 -26.27 -16.79
C LYS A 66 -11.83 -27.49 -17.32
N SER A 67 -10.99 -28.04 -16.46
CA SER A 67 -10.28 -29.31 -16.66
C SER A 67 -10.67 -30.33 -15.59
N GLU A 68 -10.14 -31.54 -15.69
CA GLU A 68 -10.45 -32.65 -14.75
C GLU A 68 -10.06 -32.34 -13.30
N THR A 69 -9.04 -31.51 -13.07
CA THR A 69 -8.52 -31.14 -11.74
C THR A 69 -8.98 -29.76 -11.25
N GLY A 70 -9.89 -29.10 -11.97
CA GLY A 70 -10.37 -27.75 -11.64
C GLY A 70 -10.24 -26.78 -12.83
N LEU A 71 -10.22 -25.48 -12.57
CA LEU A 71 -9.96 -24.48 -13.61
C LEU A 71 -8.46 -24.51 -13.98
N SER A 72 -8.15 -24.75 -15.24
CA SER A 72 -6.79 -24.65 -15.77
C SER A 72 -6.81 -23.87 -17.08
N SER A 73 -5.83 -22.99 -17.26
CA SER A 73 -5.77 -22.20 -18.49
C SER A 73 -4.55 -21.34 -18.60
N TYR A 74 -3.74 -21.61 -19.61
CA TYR A 74 -2.71 -20.65 -19.99
C TYR A 74 -2.66 -20.37 -21.50
N ASP A 75 -3.50 -21.01 -22.33
CA ASP A 75 -3.39 -20.89 -23.79
C ASP A 75 -4.73 -20.85 -24.54
N VAL A 76 -5.75 -20.17 -24.00
CA VAL A 76 -7.01 -19.95 -24.70
C VAL A 76 -7.22 -18.47 -24.98
N ASN A 77 -7.72 -18.13 -26.16
CA ASN A 77 -7.80 -16.75 -26.67
C ASN A 77 -9.21 -16.17 -26.60
N TYR A 78 -10.08 -16.66 -25.70
CA TYR A 78 -11.47 -16.20 -25.59
C TYR A 78 -11.57 -14.68 -25.44
N THR A 79 -10.81 -14.07 -24.52
CA THR A 79 -10.84 -12.62 -24.34
C THR A 79 -10.33 -11.87 -25.57
N ILE A 80 -9.29 -12.39 -26.23
CA ILE A 80 -8.73 -11.79 -27.45
C ILE A 80 -9.75 -11.82 -28.59
N GLU A 81 -10.42 -12.95 -28.82
CA GLU A 81 -11.42 -13.08 -29.87
C GLU A 81 -12.67 -12.23 -29.56
N TYR A 82 -13.11 -12.19 -28.30
CA TYR A 82 -14.18 -11.29 -27.87
C TYR A 82 -13.84 -9.82 -28.16
N LEU A 83 -12.64 -9.36 -27.79
CA LEU A 83 -12.21 -7.99 -28.06
C LEU A 83 -12.12 -7.71 -29.56
N LYS A 84 -11.54 -8.61 -30.37
CA LYS A 84 -11.49 -8.42 -31.84
C LYS A 84 -12.87 -8.16 -32.45
N ASN A 85 -13.92 -8.79 -31.93
CA ASN A 85 -15.29 -8.62 -32.41
C ASN A 85 -15.90 -7.25 -32.04
N LEU A 86 -15.35 -6.54 -31.05
CA LEU A 86 -15.82 -5.21 -30.62
C LEU A 86 -15.25 -4.03 -31.44
N LYS A 87 -14.30 -4.30 -32.33
CA LYS A 87 -13.46 -3.31 -33.03
C LYS A 87 -14.26 -2.08 -33.53
N THR A 88 -15.32 -2.29 -34.29
CA THR A 88 -16.07 -1.18 -34.91
C THR A 88 -16.82 -0.28 -33.92
N SER A 89 -17.07 -0.74 -32.70
CA SER A 89 -17.85 -0.02 -31.70
C SER A 89 -17.00 0.79 -30.72
N TYR A 90 -15.72 0.45 -30.55
CA TYR A 90 -14.87 1.01 -29.49
C TYR A 90 -13.43 1.38 -29.90
N PHE A 91 -12.83 0.75 -30.92
CA PHE A 91 -11.44 1.03 -31.32
C PHE A 91 -11.10 0.66 -32.78
N LYS A 92 -10.36 1.51 -33.49
CA LYS A 92 -10.00 1.26 -34.90
C LYS A 92 -8.95 0.15 -35.07
N GLU A 93 -7.96 0.10 -34.19
CA GLU A 93 -6.91 -0.93 -34.18
C GLU A 93 -6.89 -1.72 -32.87
N PHE A 94 -6.45 -2.98 -32.95
CA PHE A 94 -6.29 -3.88 -31.81
C PHE A 94 -4.94 -4.59 -31.89
N ALA A 95 -4.18 -4.56 -30.82
CA ALA A 95 -2.91 -5.26 -30.68
C ALA A 95 -2.88 -6.03 -29.36
N THR A 96 -2.33 -7.24 -29.38
CA THR A 96 -2.14 -8.05 -28.19
C THR A 96 -0.66 -8.07 -27.81
N ILE A 97 -0.40 -8.08 -26.50
CA ILE A 97 0.94 -8.22 -25.95
C ILE A 97 0.92 -9.43 -25.00
N PRO A 98 1.49 -10.57 -25.41
CA PRO A 98 1.49 -11.75 -24.56
C PRO A 98 2.54 -11.60 -23.46
N ILE A 99 2.11 -11.70 -22.19
CA ILE A 99 3.01 -11.81 -21.04
C ILE A 99 2.67 -13.11 -20.35
N ASN A 100 3.54 -14.11 -20.54
CA ASN A 100 3.46 -15.48 -19.98
C ASN A 100 2.22 -15.72 -19.08
N PRO A 101 1.06 -16.05 -19.67
CA PRO A 101 -0.19 -16.11 -18.94
C PRO A 101 -0.08 -17.07 -17.77
N LYS A 102 -0.50 -16.64 -16.58
CA LYS A 102 -0.49 -17.48 -15.38
C LYS A 102 -1.60 -17.15 -14.40
N ASP A 103 -1.82 -18.01 -13.42
CA ASP A 103 -2.72 -17.74 -12.30
C ASP A 103 -2.17 -16.54 -11.52
N SER A 104 -3.06 -15.61 -11.16
CA SER A 104 -2.70 -14.41 -10.41
C SER A 104 -2.01 -14.71 -9.08
N SER A 105 -2.26 -15.88 -8.50
CA SER A 105 -1.64 -16.34 -7.24
C SER A 105 -0.13 -16.60 -7.40
N TYR A 106 0.35 -16.83 -8.62
CA TYR A 106 1.77 -16.99 -8.93
C TYR A 106 2.43 -15.70 -9.45
N PHE A 107 1.71 -14.56 -9.45
CA PHE A 107 2.33 -13.29 -9.79
C PHE A 107 3.31 -12.87 -8.72
N ASN A 108 4.46 -12.40 -9.18
CA ASN A 108 5.50 -11.87 -8.35
C ASN A 108 6.06 -10.59 -8.98
N PRO A 109 6.93 -9.88 -8.26
CA PRO A 109 7.45 -8.61 -8.75
C PRO A 109 8.17 -8.61 -10.11
N ARG A 110 8.76 -9.76 -10.51
CA ARG A 110 9.40 -9.87 -11.84
C ARG A 110 8.37 -9.78 -12.96
N ASP A 111 7.15 -10.24 -12.73
CA ASP A 111 6.07 -10.12 -13.71
C ASP A 111 5.60 -8.68 -13.85
N TRP A 112 5.65 -7.89 -12.77
CA TRP A 112 5.31 -6.48 -12.82
C TRP A 112 6.32 -5.70 -13.66
N THR A 113 7.60 -6.03 -13.56
CA THR A 113 8.64 -5.47 -14.43
C THR A 113 8.37 -5.79 -15.90
N LYS A 114 8.04 -7.05 -16.22
CA LYS A 114 7.67 -7.46 -17.60
C LYS A 114 6.43 -6.70 -18.12
N MET A 115 5.42 -6.50 -17.26
CA MET A 115 4.24 -5.70 -17.61
C MET A 115 4.60 -4.26 -17.92
N LEU A 116 5.46 -3.63 -17.12
CA LEU A 116 5.93 -2.27 -17.37
C LEU A 116 6.73 -2.21 -18.68
N GLU A 117 7.67 -3.11 -18.92
CA GLU A 117 8.44 -3.17 -20.17
C GLU A 117 7.53 -3.34 -21.40
N ALA A 118 6.50 -4.18 -21.31
CA ALA A 118 5.47 -4.31 -22.34
C ALA A 118 4.74 -3.00 -22.61
N VAL A 119 4.36 -2.24 -21.56
CA VAL A 119 3.77 -0.90 -21.70
C VAL A 119 4.74 0.06 -22.37
N LYS A 120 6.03 0.09 -21.98
CA LYS A 120 7.05 0.93 -22.61
C LYS A 120 7.18 0.66 -24.11
N ASN A 121 7.14 -0.62 -24.51
CA ASN A 121 7.26 -1.02 -25.91
C ASN A 121 6.08 -0.55 -26.78
N THR A 122 4.95 -0.14 -26.18
CA THR A 122 3.85 0.51 -26.92
C THR A 122 4.15 1.95 -27.31
N GLY A 123 5.15 2.59 -26.68
CA GLY A 123 5.44 4.02 -26.85
C GLY A 123 4.41 4.96 -26.22
N LEU A 124 3.41 4.44 -25.49
CA LEU A 124 2.33 5.24 -24.91
C LEU A 124 2.70 5.90 -23.57
N SER A 125 3.70 5.37 -22.87
CA SER A 125 4.13 5.86 -21.56
C SER A 125 5.58 5.50 -21.29
N ASP A 126 6.26 6.40 -20.60
CA ASP A 126 7.48 6.06 -19.88
C ASP A 126 7.17 5.11 -18.72
N ILE A 127 8.20 4.41 -18.25
CA ILE A 127 8.10 3.50 -17.12
C ILE A 127 9.24 3.71 -16.14
N ASP A 128 8.99 3.30 -14.90
CA ASP A 128 10.00 3.20 -13.87
C ASP A 128 9.86 1.84 -13.19
N THR A 129 10.91 1.03 -13.27
CA THR A 129 10.94 -0.35 -12.77
C THR A 129 11.76 -0.48 -11.48
N ARG A 130 12.21 0.65 -10.91
CA ARG A 130 13.02 0.67 -9.69
C ARG A 130 12.14 0.45 -8.47
N PHE A 131 12.15 -0.77 -7.96
CA PHE A 131 11.44 -1.18 -6.74
C PHE A 131 12.36 -2.05 -5.88
N ASP A 132 12.35 -1.82 -4.58
CA ASP A 132 12.90 -2.76 -3.60
C ASP A 132 11.77 -3.61 -3.02
N TRP A 133 11.64 -4.83 -3.53
CA TRP A 133 10.59 -5.75 -3.14
C TRP A 133 10.85 -6.48 -1.82
N ASN A 134 11.99 -6.23 -1.16
CA ASN A 134 12.28 -6.78 0.15
C ASN A 134 11.54 -5.98 1.22
N ILE A 135 10.21 -6.00 1.17
CA ILE A 135 9.31 -5.42 2.16
C ILE A 135 8.54 -6.54 2.86
N LEU A 136 8.80 -6.71 4.15
CA LEU A 136 8.12 -7.70 4.99
C LEU A 136 6.68 -7.26 5.26
N THR A 137 5.76 -8.21 5.37
CA THR A 137 4.40 -7.94 5.87
C THR A 137 4.18 -8.77 7.12
N VAL A 138 3.81 -8.10 8.21
CA VAL A 138 3.51 -8.73 9.50
C VAL A 138 2.05 -8.48 9.84
N ILE A 139 1.28 -9.56 9.97
CA ILE A 139 -0.11 -9.50 10.41
C ILE A 139 -0.14 -9.80 11.90
N LEU A 140 -0.63 -8.85 12.71
CA LEU A 140 -0.71 -9.03 14.16
C LEU A 140 -1.79 -10.04 14.54
N SER A 141 -1.50 -10.86 15.54
CA SER A 141 -2.48 -11.78 16.13
C SER A 141 -2.34 -11.80 17.66
N PRO A 142 -3.46 -11.94 18.40
CA PRO A 142 -3.44 -11.90 19.87
C PRO A 142 -2.63 -13.06 20.49
N PHE A 143 -2.22 -14.04 19.69
CA PHE A 143 -1.44 -15.20 20.11
C PHE A 143 0.06 -15.09 19.76
N GLN A 144 0.48 -14.00 19.10
CA GLN A 144 1.89 -13.79 18.76
C GLN A 144 2.65 -13.23 19.96
N THR A 145 3.78 -13.84 20.25
CA THR A 145 4.62 -13.46 21.38
C THR A 145 5.86 -12.68 20.97
N ASN A 146 6.51 -12.05 21.95
CA ASN A 146 7.76 -11.31 21.79
C ASN A 146 8.84 -12.15 21.11
N ARG A 147 8.88 -13.46 21.37
CA ARG A 147 9.82 -14.36 20.69
C ARG A 147 9.65 -14.34 19.18
N LEU A 148 8.41 -14.35 18.69
CA LEU A 148 8.14 -14.30 17.25
C LEU A 148 8.40 -12.89 16.70
N TYR A 149 8.01 -11.85 17.43
CA TYR A 149 8.29 -10.46 17.06
C TYR A 149 9.80 -10.19 16.99
N ASP A 150 10.59 -10.76 17.89
CA ASP A 150 12.03 -10.70 17.88
C ASP A 150 12.63 -11.35 16.63
N LEU A 151 12.10 -12.50 16.20
CA LEU A 151 12.48 -13.13 14.94
C LEU A 151 12.12 -12.24 13.75
N PHE A 152 10.94 -11.61 13.72
CA PHE A 152 10.59 -10.66 12.67
C PHE A 152 11.51 -9.44 12.63
N ALA A 153 11.96 -8.94 13.79
CA ALA A 153 12.92 -7.85 13.86
C ALA A 153 14.28 -8.27 13.28
N GLU A 154 14.76 -9.47 13.62
CA GLU A 154 15.99 -10.02 13.07
C GLU A 154 15.92 -10.23 11.55
N GLU A 155 14.83 -10.81 11.06
CA GLU A 155 14.60 -11.00 9.63
C GLU A 155 14.57 -9.64 8.92
N LEU A 156 13.82 -8.67 9.45
CA LEU A 156 13.77 -7.31 8.91
C LEU A 156 15.17 -6.68 8.81
N ILE A 157 15.96 -6.79 9.86
CA ILE A 157 17.33 -6.26 9.89
C ILE A 157 18.22 -6.91 8.84
N LYS A 158 18.15 -8.25 8.70
CA LYS A 158 19.06 -9.02 7.85
C LYS A 158 18.69 -8.96 6.36
N HIS A 159 17.40 -8.96 6.04
CA HIS A 159 16.93 -9.31 4.70
C HIS A 159 15.99 -8.30 4.05
N TYR A 160 15.42 -7.37 4.81
CA TYR A 160 14.39 -6.46 4.30
C TYR A 160 14.81 -4.99 4.45
N SER A 161 14.18 -4.12 3.68
CA SER A 161 14.37 -2.66 3.74
C SER A 161 13.24 -1.97 4.49
N GLY A 162 12.12 -2.65 4.66
CA GLY A 162 11.02 -2.16 5.47
C GLY A 162 9.98 -3.23 5.77
N VAL A 163 9.00 -2.86 6.57
CA VAL A 163 7.90 -3.71 6.99
C VAL A 163 6.57 -2.95 6.95
N ILE A 164 5.51 -3.64 6.54
CA ILE A 164 4.12 -3.22 6.73
C ILE A 164 3.53 -4.04 7.88
N ILE A 165 3.11 -3.37 8.94
CA ILE A 165 2.49 -4.00 10.12
C ILE A 165 0.98 -3.81 10.03
N LEU A 166 0.22 -4.91 9.95
CA LEU A 166 -1.24 -4.88 9.94
C LEU A 166 -1.75 -5.01 11.37
N GLY A 167 -2.08 -3.87 11.98
CA GLY A 167 -2.68 -3.78 13.31
C GLY A 167 -4.20 -3.99 13.29
N TYR A 168 -4.80 -4.09 14.48
CA TYR A 168 -6.24 -4.33 14.64
C TYR A 168 -7.05 -3.04 14.45
N GLY A 169 -8.26 -3.14 13.89
CA GLY A 169 -9.18 -2.00 13.80
C GLY A 169 -8.55 -0.80 13.07
N ALA A 170 -8.38 0.34 13.73
CA ALA A 170 -7.70 1.52 13.16
C ALA A 170 -6.15 1.38 13.09
N GLY A 171 -5.62 0.15 13.15
CA GLY A 171 -4.20 -0.24 13.26
C GLY A 171 -3.62 -0.07 14.67
N ASN A 172 -4.44 -0.39 15.66
CA ASN A 172 -4.02 -0.53 17.04
C ASN A 172 -3.10 -1.74 17.21
N ILE A 173 -2.15 -1.60 18.13
CA ILE A 173 -1.11 -2.59 18.42
C ILE A 173 -1.07 -2.81 19.93
N ASN A 174 -0.75 -4.02 20.39
CA ASN A 174 -0.42 -4.23 21.79
C ASN A 174 0.93 -3.56 22.10
N ILE A 175 0.88 -2.55 22.96
CA ILE A 175 1.94 -1.62 23.29
C ILE A 175 2.24 -1.61 24.81
N ILE A 176 1.69 -2.57 25.55
CA ILE A 176 2.01 -2.75 26.97
C ILE A 176 3.52 -2.87 27.15
N GLY A 177 4.07 -2.11 28.10
CA GLY A 177 5.50 -2.06 28.38
C GLY A 177 6.25 -0.93 27.68
N SER A 178 5.62 -0.18 26.76
CA SER A 178 6.22 1.02 26.20
C SER A 178 6.29 2.16 27.22
N ASP A 179 7.44 2.82 27.30
CA ASP A 179 7.70 4.00 28.13
C ASP A 179 7.64 5.33 27.35
N LYS A 180 7.36 5.28 26.04
CA LYS A 180 7.34 6.45 25.15
C LYS A 180 6.26 7.50 25.46
N SER A 181 5.25 7.16 26.27
CA SER A 181 4.27 8.14 26.72
C SER A 181 3.83 7.90 28.16
N ALA A 182 3.52 8.99 28.89
CA ALA A 182 3.01 8.90 30.25
C ALA A 182 1.71 8.08 30.33
N GLN A 183 0.91 8.08 29.27
CA GLN A 183 -0.33 7.32 29.22
C GLN A 183 -0.07 5.81 29.14
N THR A 184 0.95 5.38 28.40
CA THR A 184 1.28 3.94 28.34
C THR A 184 1.95 3.44 29.59
N THR A 185 2.79 4.26 30.22
CA THR A 185 3.35 3.96 31.55
C THR A 185 2.24 3.81 32.57
N LYS A 186 1.31 4.78 32.64
CA LYS A 186 0.17 4.72 33.55
C LYS A 186 -0.73 3.52 33.28
N TYR A 187 -0.96 3.16 32.02
CA TYR A 187 -1.75 1.98 31.67
C TYR A 187 -1.11 0.69 32.20
N ALA A 188 0.22 0.57 32.13
CA ALA A 188 0.93 -0.58 32.69
C ALA A 188 0.86 -0.61 34.23
N GLU A 189 1.00 0.55 34.89
CA GLU A 189 0.86 0.69 36.35
C GLU A 189 -0.55 0.32 36.83
N ASP A 190 -1.59 0.87 36.18
CA ASP A 190 -2.99 0.58 36.48
C ASP A 190 -3.31 -0.91 36.23
N PHE A 191 -2.73 -1.53 35.20
CA PHE A 191 -2.89 -2.97 34.95
C PHE A 191 -2.25 -3.81 36.05
N GLU A 192 -1.02 -3.49 36.45
CA GLU A 192 -0.32 -4.18 37.53
C GLU A 192 -1.05 -4.04 38.87
N ALA A 193 -1.57 -2.86 39.18
CA ALA A 193 -2.34 -2.63 40.40
C ALA A 193 -3.62 -3.49 40.47
N ASN A 194 -4.28 -3.74 39.33
CA ASN A 194 -5.53 -4.48 39.26
C ASN A 194 -5.35 -6.01 39.11
N PHE A 195 -4.30 -6.45 38.41
CA PHE A 195 -4.12 -7.86 38.01
C PHE A 195 -2.82 -8.49 38.52
N GLY A 196 -1.91 -7.70 39.09
CA GLY A 196 -0.63 -8.13 39.62
C GLY A 196 0.50 -8.22 38.59
N SER A 197 1.74 -8.21 39.08
CA SER A 197 2.97 -8.18 38.27
C SER A 197 3.14 -9.40 37.36
N SER A 198 2.65 -10.57 37.79
CA SER A 198 2.70 -11.80 37.00
C SER A 198 1.89 -11.66 35.71
N GLU A 199 0.71 -11.06 35.78
CA GLU A 199 -0.17 -10.92 34.63
C GLU A 199 0.25 -9.78 33.72
N LEU A 200 0.80 -8.68 34.27
CA LEU A 200 1.49 -7.67 33.48
C LEU A 200 2.65 -8.28 32.68
N SER A 201 3.44 -9.15 33.31
CA SER A 201 4.57 -9.81 32.64
C SER A 201 4.09 -10.67 31.47
N LYS A 202 3.02 -11.46 31.65
CA LYS A 202 2.40 -12.20 30.53
C LYS A 202 1.87 -11.28 29.45
N GLN A 203 1.21 -10.17 29.79
CA GLN A 203 0.73 -9.22 28.78
C GLN A 203 1.87 -8.58 27.97
N LYS A 204 3.00 -8.29 28.63
CA LYS A 204 4.22 -7.83 27.96
C LYS A 204 4.75 -8.86 26.97
N GLU A 205 4.52 -10.17 27.18
CA GLU A 205 4.91 -11.24 26.25
C GLU A 205 4.16 -11.25 24.92
N TYR A 206 3.07 -10.48 24.77
CA TYR A 206 2.31 -10.33 23.53
C TYR A 206 2.44 -8.93 22.91
N SER A 207 3.38 -8.14 23.41
CA SER A 207 3.57 -6.74 23.02
C SER A 207 4.52 -6.61 21.84
N LEU A 208 4.23 -5.69 20.91
CA LEU A 208 5.12 -5.41 19.77
C LEU A 208 6.29 -4.50 20.16
N VAL A 209 6.35 -4.03 21.41
CA VAL A 209 7.35 -3.07 21.87
C VAL A 209 8.79 -3.56 21.67
N SER A 210 9.09 -4.84 21.95
CA SER A 210 10.44 -5.38 21.76
C SER A 210 10.90 -5.31 20.30
N PHE A 211 9.99 -5.54 19.35
CA PHE A 211 10.27 -5.37 17.93
C PHE A 211 10.59 -3.91 17.61
N LEU A 212 9.77 -2.97 18.08
CA LEU A 212 9.95 -1.55 17.80
C LEU A 212 11.26 -1.01 18.39
N GLU A 213 11.60 -1.38 19.63
CA GLU A 213 12.86 -1.01 20.30
C GLU A 213 14.09 -1.54 19.57
N LYS A 214 14.05 -2.80 19.11
CA LYS A 214 15.16 -3.40 18.34
C LYS A 214 15.40 -2.66 17.02
N ILE A 215 14.34 -2.33 16.29
CA ILE A 215 14.46 -1.59 15.03
C ILE A 215 14.91 -0.14 15.27
N GLU A 216 14.38 0.53 16.29
CA GLU A 216 14.82 1.88 16.68
C GLU A 216 16.32 1.88 17.02
N THR A 217 16.78 0.94 17.83
CA THR A 217 18.20 0.79 18.20
C THR A 217 19.07 0.54 16.97
N TYR A 218 18.65 -0.35 16.08
CA TYR A 218 19.37 -0.62 14.84
C TYR A 218 19.46 0.63 13.94
N ASN A 219 18.36 1.37 13.77
CA ASN A 219 18.31 2.57 12.95
C ASN A 219 19.17 3.71 13.51
N LYS A 220 19.20 3.89 14.84
CA LYS A 220 20.06 4.88 15.52
C LYS A 220 21.55 4.57 15.41
N GLY A 221 21.91 3.30 15.20
CA GLY A 221 23.31 2.86 15.02
C GLY A 221 24.00 3.30 13.73
N GLY A 222 23.35 4.11 12.88
CA GLY A 222 23.92 4.57 11.60
C GLY A 222 23.95 3.50 10.51
N ASN A 223 23.17 2.42 10.68
CA ASN A 223 23.06 1.30 9.74
C ASN A 223 22.13 1.62 8.58
N ASP A 224 21.86 0.62 7.74
CA ASP A 224 20.87 0.71 6.66
C ASP A 224 19.45 0.83 7.20
N TYR A 225 18.91 2.05 7.22
CA TYR A 225 17.64 2.37 7.87
C TYR A 225 16.48 1.45 7.43
N LYS A 226 15.78 0.85 8.40
CA LYS A 226 14.62 -0.02 8.20
C LYS A 226 13.32 0.74 8.45
N PHE A 227 12.47 0.82 7.42
CA PHE A 227 11.22 1.57 7.49
C PHE A 227 10.09 0.72 8.05
N ILE A 228 9.33 1.27 9.00
CA ILE A 228 8.13 0.64 9.54
C ILE A 228 6.93 1.44 9.07
N VAL A 229 5.94 0.79 8.48
CA VAL A 229 4.64 1.39 8.15
C VAL A 229 3.55 0.67 8.92
N VAL A 230 2.71 1.40 9.64
CA VAL A 230 1.54 0.84 10.32
C VAL A 230 0.31 0.97 9.42
N ASN A 231 -0.41 -0.14 9.26
CA ASN A 231 -1.63 -0.28 8.47
C ASN A 231 -2.68 -1.06 9.29
N SER A 232 -3.85 -1.28 8.70
CA SER A 232 -4.96 -2.01 9.30
C SER A 232 -5.15 -3.38 8.65
N GLN A 233 -5.60 -4.35 9.44
CA GLN A 233 -6.15 -5.62 8.94
C GLN A 233 -7.54 -5.45 8.30
N VAL A 234 -8.25 -4.38 8.65
CA VAL A 234 -9.60 -4.11 8.16
C VAL A 234 -9.49 -3.51 6.75
N PRO A 235 -10.05 -4.17 5.72
CA PRO A 235 -9.84 -3.76 4.32
C PRO A 235 -10.58 -2.47 3.91
N ILE A 236 -11.54 -2.03 4.73
CA ILE A 236 -12.40 -0.86 4.45
C ILE A 236 -11.99 0.33 5.33
N ASP A 237 -11.45 0.05 6.51
CA ASP A 237 -11.04 1.10 7.43
C ASP A 237 -9.62 1.54 7.11
N GLN A 238 -9.43 2.85 7.15
CA GLN A 238 -8.13 3.47 6.96
C GLN A 238 -7.38 3.44 8.29
N TYR A 239 -6.08 3.20 8.25
CA TYR A 239 -5.26 3.39 9.43
C TYR A 239 -5.30 4.86 9.82
N ASP A 240 -5.56 5.14 11.10
CA ASP A 240 -5.37 6.47 11.62
C ASP A 240 -4.95 6.41 13.09
N ILE A 241 -4.29 7.47 13.55
CA ILE A 241 -3.61 7.52 14.84
C ILE A 241 -4.55 7.97 15.97
N ASP A 242 -5.83 7.62 15.86
CA ASP A 242 -6.89 8.08 16.76
C ASP A 242 -6.65 7.61 18.21
N TYR A 243 -6.15 6.40 18.38
CA TYR A 243 -5.88 5.80 19.68
C TYR A 243 -4.40 5.87 20.05
N GLU A 244 -4.13 5.94 21.35
CA GLU A 244 -2.76 5.90 21.88
C GLU A 244 -1.99 4.67 21.38
N ALA A 245 -2.66 3.51 21.36
CA ALA A 245 -2.09 2.26 20.87
C ALA A 245 -1.67 2.29 19.40
N GLY A 246 -2.34 3.12 18.57
CA GLY A 246 -1.94 3.38 17.19
C GLY A 246 -0.83 4.44 17.07
N ARG A 247 -0.70 5.34 18.06
CA ARG A 247 0.31 6.42 18.10
C ARG A 247 1.69 5.97 18.52
N ILE A 248 1.80 5.05 19.49
CA ILE A 248 3.09 4.63 20.05
C ILE A 248 4.13 4.19 19.01
N PRO A 249 3.79 3.40 17.96
CA PRO A 249 4.78 3.05 16.94
C PRO A 249 5.43 4.27 16.27
N LEU A 250 4.72 5.40 16.19
CA LEU A 250 5.25 6.64 15.60
C LEU A 250 6.38 7.25 16.45
N PHE A 251 6.36 7.05 17.77
CA PHE A 251 7.45 7.47 18.67
C PHE A 251 8.74 6.68 18.39
N TYR A 252 8.62 5.46 17.87
CA TYR A 252 9.75 4.65 17.38
C TYR A 252 10.13 4.96 15.93
N GLY A 253 9.51 5.97 15.32
CA GLY A 253 9.79 6.40 13.95
C GLY A 253 9.01 5.66 12.87
N ALA A 254 7.94 4.92 13.21
CA ALA A 254 7.05 4.33 12.21
C ALA A 254 6.27 5.39 11.41
N LEU A 255 5.78 4.98 10.24
CA LEU A 255 4.98 5.79 9.33
C LEU A 255 3.51 5.41 9.40
N PRO A 256 2.60 6.39 9.43
CA PRO A 256 1.18 6.16 9.23
C PRO A 256 0.91 5.85 7.74
N SER A 257 0.15 4.80 7.44
CA SER A 257 -0.30 4.55 6.07
C SER A 257 -1.51 5.37 5.63
N GLY A 258 -2.25 5.96 6.58
CA GLY A 258 -3.43 6.78 6.33
C GLY A 258 -4.47 6.03 5.50
N ASP A 259 -4.82 6.60 4.36
CA ASP A 259 -5.83 6.07 3.45
C ASP A 259 -5.36 4.95 2.51
N LEU A 260 -4.10 4.52 2.60
CA LEU A 260 -3.57 3.46 1.76
C LEU A 260 -3.98 2.07 2.27
N SER A 261 -4.49 1.23 1.38
CA SER A 261 -4.56 -0.21 1.65
C SER A 261 -3.16 -0.81 1.80
N TYR A 262 -3.05 -1.96 2.48
CA TYR A 262 -1.74 -2.58 2.68
C TYR A 262 -0.96 -2.87 1.36
N PRO A 263 -1.58 -3.32 0.24
CA PRO A 263 -0.85 -3.52 -1.00
C PRO A 263 -0.35 -2.20 -1.60
N GLU A 264 -1.13 -1.12 -1.48
CA GLU A 264 -0.72 0.22 -1.93
C GLU A 264 0.44 0.74 -1.09
N ALA A 265 0.39 0.58 0.23
CA ALA A 265 1.47 0.95 1.14
C ALA A 265 2.75 0.17 0.85
N GLN A 266 2.66 -1.16 0.67
CA GLN A 266 3.79 -2.02 0.33
C GLN A 266 4.41 -1.62 -1.01
N THR A 267 3.59 -1.46 -2.06
CA THR A 267 4.04 -1.10 -3.40
C THR A 267 4.68 0.28 -3.42
N LYS A 268 4.08 1.26 -2.72
CA LYS A 268 4.60 2.62 -2.63
C LYS A 268 5.94 2.67 -1.90
N LEU A 269 6.05 1.97 -0.77
CA LEU A 269 7.31 1.89 -0.02
C LEU A 269 8.41 1.22 -0.86
N ALA A 270 8.09 0.10 -1.51
CA ALA A 270 9.00 -0.61 -2.42
C ALA A 270 9.49 0.31 -3.55
N PHE A 271 8.56 1.05 -4.19
CA PHE A 271 8.90 1.99 -5.26
C PHE A 271 9.88 3.07 -4.79
N ILE A 272 9.60 3.71 -3.65
CA ILE A 272 10.44 4.79 -3.13
C ILE A 272 11.83 4.26 -2.74
N ILE A 273 11.90 3.15 -2.00
CA ILE A 273 13.18 2.57 -1.59
C ILE A 273 13.97 2.03 -2.79
N GLY A 274 13.30 1.60 -3.86
CA GLY A 274 13.95 1.23 -5.12
C GLY A 274 14.85 2.33 -5.71
N HIS A 275 14.66 3.58 -5.29
CA HIS A 275 15.45 4.74 -5.70
C HIS A 275 16.55 5.13 -4.71
N LYS A 276 16.93 4.23 -3.80
CA LYS A 276 17.87 4.46 -2.69
C LYS A 276 19.11 5.28 -3.06
N GLN A 277 19.81 4.90 -4.13
CA GLN A 277 21.05 5.56 -4.55
C GLN A 277 20.82 7.04 -4.91
N LEU A 278 19.76 7.32 -5.67
CA LEU A 278 19.39 8.69 -6.02
C LEU A 278 19.01 9.51 -4.79
N ILE A 279 18.20 8.92 -3.89
CA ILE A 279 17.78 9.58 -2.66
C ILE A 279 19.00 9.88 -1.78
N GLN A 280 19.94 8.96 -1.62
CA GLN A 280 21.17 9.17 -0.83
C GLN A 280 22.05 10.28 -1.42
N ALA A 281 22.18 10.34 -2.75
CA ALA A 281 22.94 11.39 -3.42
C ALA A 281 22.30 12.78 -3.16
N GLU A 282 20.98 12.88 -3.31
CA GLU A 282 20.25 14.14 -3.05
C GLU A 282 20.23 14.50 -1.56
N ALA A 283 20.12 13.52 -0.66
CA ALA A 283 20.23 13.71 0.78
C ALA A 283 21.56 14.39 1.16
N LYS A 284 22.67 13.83 0.67
CA LYS A 284 24.03 14.38 0.89
C LYS A 284 24.16 15.81 0.32
N LYS A 285 23.68 16.02 -0.91
CA LYS A 285 23.72 17.33 -1.59
C LYS A 285 22.94 18.40 -0.84
N HIS A 286 21.83 18.04 -0.21
CA HIS A 286 20.93 18.96 0.47
C HIS A 286 21.07 18.98 2.00
N LYS A 287 22.06 18.26 2.57
CA LYS A 287 22.27 18.11 4.02
C LYS A 287 21.02 17.59 4.75
N LEU A 288 20.31 16.67 4.11
CA LEU A 288 19.17 15.93 4.66
C LEU A 288 19.59 14.49 4.93
N THR A 289 18.85 13.76 5.75
CA THR A 289 19.06 12.32 5.93
C THR A 289 18.27 11.52 4.88
N TYR A 290 18.76 10.31 4.60
CA TYR A 290 18.04 9.33 3.76
C TYR A 290 16.63 9.05 4.31
N GLU A 291 16.53 8.86 5.63
CA GLU A 291 15.27 8.66 6.35
C GLU A 291 14.27 9.80 6.11
N GLN A 292 14.68 11.06 6.31
CA GLN A 292 13.80 12.22 6.18
C GLN A 292 13.15 12.29 4.80
N ILE A 293 13.95 12.03 3.75
CA ILE A 293 13.47 12.07 2.38
C ILE A 293 12.55 10.88 2.09
N VAL A 294 12.94 9.65 2.44
CA VAL A 294 12.07 8.47 2.18
C VAL A 294 10.74 8.59 2.90
N LYS A 295 10.73 8.99 4.19
CA LYS A 295 9.50 9.20 4.95
C LYS A 295 8.61 10.25 4.29
N SER A 296 9.17 11.38 3.88
CA SER A 296 8.42 12.45 3.22
C SER A 296 7.90 12.07 1.83
N CYS A 297 8.68 11.29 1.06
CA CYS A 297 8.23 10.71 -0.20
C CYS A 297 7.07 9.73 0.03
N PHE A 298 7.14 8.90 1.08
CA PHE A 298 6.07 7.94 1.39
C PHE A 298 4.78 8.66 1.78
N LEU A 299 4.87 9.70 2.61
CA LEU A 299 3.73 10.48 3.07
C LEU A 299 3.07 11.33 1.98
N CYS A 300 3.73 11.51 0.84
CA CYS A 300 3.24 12.30 -0.28
C CYS A 300 1.87 11.83 -0.79
N GLY A 301 0.84 12.68 -0.69
CA GLY A 301 -0.52 12.39 -1.09
C GLY A 301 -1.29 11.44 -0.17
N ILE A 302 -0.73 11.07 0.99
CA ILE A 302 -1.46 10.32 2.02
C ILE A 302 -2.47 11.26 2.69
N ARG A 303 -3.68 10.77 2.93
CA ARG A 303 -4.73 11.48 3.66
C ARG A 303 -4.92 10.86 5.03
N PHE A 304 -5.02 11.73 6.03
CA PHE A 304 -5.47 11.37 7.38
C PHE A 304 -6.96 11.65 7.47
N ASN A 305 -7.70 10.92 8.31
CA ASN A 305 -9.13 11.19 8.51
C ASN A 305 -9.32 12.56 9.18
N LYS A 306 -8.38 12.98 10.03
CA LYS A 306 -8.43 14.25 10.76
C LYS A 306 -7.16 15.08 10.58
N LYS A 307 -7.34 16.40 10.44
CA LYS A 307 -6.21 17.35 10.42
C LYS A 307 -5.43 17.36 11.74
N SER A 308 -6.09 17.09 12.87
CA SER A 308 -5.43 16.97 14.19
C SER A 308 -4.42 15.82 14.19
N ASN A 309 -4.78 14.69 13.58
CA ASN A 309 -3.92 13.51 13.53
C ASN A 309 -2.69 13.76 12.67
N MET A 310 -2.85 14.41 11.53
CA MET A 310 -1.71 14.86 10.72
C MET A 310 -0.77 15.77 11.52
N LYS A 311 -1.30 16.74 12.26
CA LYS A 311 -0.49 17.64 13.10
C LYS A 311 0.23 16.89 14.21
N GLU A 312 -0.46 15.97 14.87
CA GLU A 312 0.12 15.17 15.95
C GLU A 312 1.22 14.24 15.45
N PHE A 313 1.02 13.58 14.30
CA PHE A 313 2.08 12.80 13.67
C PHE A 313 3.30 13.65 13.34
N LEU A 314 3.13 14.84 12.76
CA LEU A 314 4.25 15.73 12.45
C LEU A 314 5.00 16.16 13.73
N ARG A 315 4.26 16.46 14.81
CA ARG A 315 4.83 16.76 16.13
C ARG A 315 5.65 15.58 16.68
N ILE A 316 5.09 14.37 16.67
CA ILE A 316 5.77 13.15 17.15
C ILE A 316 7.02 12.89 16.31
N SER A 317 6.91 13.00 14.98
CA SER A 317 8.02 12.74 14.08
C SER A 317 9.19 13.68 14.37
N GLU A 318 8.93 14.98 14.54
CA GLU A 318 9.98 15.97 14.80
C GLU A 318 10.54 15.90 16.22
N ASN A 319 9.68 15.87 17.24
CA ASN A 319 10.10 16.04 18.64
C ASN A 319 10.51 14.73 19.32
N GLU A 320 9.89 13.62 18.97
CA GLU A 320 10.08 12.34 19.66
C GLU A 320 10.99 11.42 18.84
N SER A 321 10.73 11.29 17.54
CA SER A 321 11.55 10.45 16.65
C SER A 321 12.81 11.16 16.12
N GLY A 322 12.90 12.49 16.30
CA GLY A 322 14.03 13.30 15.83
C GLY A 322 14.12 13.44 14.31
N CYS A 323 13.04 13.14 13.59
CA CYS A 323 13.01 13.12 12.13
C CYS A 323 11.93 14.07 11.61
N ARG A 324 12.35 15.26 11.20
CA ARG A 324 11.46 16.22 10.52
C ARG A 324 11.03 15.69 9.15
N VAL A 325 9.73 15.59 8.94
CA VAL A 325 9.12 15.13 7.68
C VAL A 325 8.11 16.16 7.15
N VAL A 326 7.78 16.06 5.86
CA VAL A 326 6.77 16.89 5.21
C VAL A 326 5.75 16.04 4.47
N ILE A 327 4.53 16.56 4.37
CA ILE A 327 3.42 15.89 3.69
C ILE A 327 2.97 16.77 2.52
N HIS A 328 3.30 16.35 1.30
CA HIS A 328 2.79 17.03 0.12
C HIS A 328 1.32 16.60 -0.13
N PRO A 329 0.37 17.52 -0.39
CA PRO A 329 -1.06 17.19 -0.46
C PRO A 329 -1.46 16.35 -1.68
N LYS A 330 -0.65 16.35 -2.74
CA LYS A 330 -0.84 15.50 -3.93
C LYS A 330 0.27 14.47 -3.99
N ASN A 331 0.01 13.27 -4.51
CA ASN A 331 1.07 12.32 -4.80
C ASN A 331 1.87 12.80 -6.04
N VAL A 332 3.02 13.43 -5.83
CA VAL A 332 3.86 14.00 -6.91
C VAL A 332 4.60 12.95 -7.73
N PHE A 333 4.55 11.68 -7.30
CA PHE A 333 5.08 10.55 -8.05
C PHE A 333 4.05 9.96 -9.03
N VAL A 334 2.83 10.52 -9.07
CA VAL A 334 1.80 10.17 -10.05
C VAL A 334 1.86 11.17 -11.20
N LYS A 335 2.10 10.67 -12.43
CA LYS A 335 2.20 11.44 -13.71
C LYS A 335 3.47 12.29 -13.88
N GLY A 336 4.59 11.90 -13.27
CA GLY A 336 5.88 12.53 -13.49
C GLY A 336 7.03 11.56 -13.19
N SER A 337 8.26 11.95 -13.54
CA SER A 337 9.45 11.18 -13.16
C SER A 337 9.68 11.24 -11.66
N PHE A 338 10.36 10.22 -11.13
CA PHE A 338 10.71 10.17 -9.71
C PHE A 338 11.56 11.38 -9.30
N GLU A 339 12.50 11.80 -10.15
CA GLU A 339 13.40 12.93 -9.95
C GLU A 339 12.63 14.25 -9.76
N ASN A 340 11.57 14.47 -10.57
CA ASN A 340 10.72 15.66 -10.46
C ASN A 340 9.90 15.65 -9.16
N GLY A 341 9.39 14.48 -8.77
CA GLY A 341 8.70 14.32 -7.49
C GLY A 341 9.64 14.55 -6.30
N LEU A 342 10.83 13.96 -6.35
CA LEU A 342 11.87 14.09 -5.34
C LEU A 342 12.30 15.54 -5.14
N SER A 343 12.52 16.28 -6.23
CA SER A 343 12.87 17.71 -6.16
C SER A 343 11.80 18.55 -5.45
N GLN A 344 10.52 18.23 -5.63
CA GLN A 344 9.43 18.92 -4.94
C GLN A 344 9.43 18.63 -3.44
N ILE A 345 9.66 17.36 -3.05
CA ILE A 345 9.74 16.97 -1.63
C ILE A 345 10.94 17.64 -0.94
N ILE A 346 12.12 17.63 -1.57
CA ILE A 346 13.31 18.32 -1.04
C ILE A 346 13.05 19.82 -0.91
N GLY A 347 12.37 20.43 -1.89
CA GLY A 347 11.98 21.84 -1.84
C GLY A 347 11.09 22.18 -0.64
N LEU A 348 10.25 21.23 -0.18
CA LEU A 348 9.46 21.38 1.04
C LEU A 348 10.29 21.17 2.31
N LEU A 349 11.17 20.17 2.35
CA LEU A 349 12.03 19.87 3.51
C LEU A 349 13.02 20.99 3.85
N LYS A 350 13.40 21.80 2.85
CA LYS A 350 14.32 22.93 3.01
C LYS A 350 13.67 24.22 3.50
N LYS A 351 12.34 24.33 3.43
CA LYS A 351 11.59 25.42 4.06
C LYS A 351 11.49 25.15 5.55
#